data_AF-A0A7W0M0P9-F1
#
_entry.id   AF-A0A7W0M0P9-F1
#
_cell.length_a   1.000
_cell.length_b   1.000
_cell.length_c   1.000
_cell.angle_alpha   90.00
_cell.angle_beta   90.00
_cell.angle_gamma   90.00
#
_symmetry.space_group_name_H-M   'P 1'
#
loop_
_entity.id
_entity.type
_entity.pdbx_description
1 polymer ?
#
loop_
_entity_poly.entity_id
_entity_poly.type
_entity_poly.pdbx_seq_one_letter_code
_entity_poly.pdbx_strand_id
1 'polypeptide(L)'
;MASTGTPRFLTLADVAEILNISVRQVYALVRRADLLAIKIGGRGQWRVESAELERYIADNYERTQEFIKKHPFVGEDASADEDADVPDRG
;
A
#
# COMPACT_ATOMS: atom_id res chain seq x y z
N MET A 1 18.63 16.18 -23.34
CA MET A 1 17.16 16.23 -23.23
C MET A 1 16.73 15.05 -22.40
N ALA A 2 16.35 15.27 -21.14
CA ALA A 2 15.88 14.21 -20.26
C ALA A 2 14.42 13.88 -20.61
N SER A 3 14.15 12.60 -20.86
CA SER A 3 12.83 12.10 -21.22
C SER A 3 11.81 12.50 -20.16
N THR A 4 10.76 13.22 -20.58
CA THR A 4 9.72 13.82 -19.74
C THR A 4 8.65 12.79 -19.34
N GLY A 5 9.07 11.62 -18.83
CA GLY A 5 8.17 10.55 -18.41
C GLY A 5 8.88 9.49 -17.57
N THR A 6 8.15 8.94 -16.60
CA THR A 6 8.63 7.83 -15.75
C THR A 6 9.11 6.67 -16.64
N PRO A 7 10.32 6.12 -16.43
CA PRO A 7 10.81 5.00 -17.19
C PRO A 7 9.84 3.81 -17.14
N ARG A 8 9.63 3.14 -18.28
CA ARG A 8 8.74 1.98 -18.35
C ARG A 8 9.18 0.85 -17.41
N PHE A 9 10.49 0.65 -17.27
CA PHE A 9 11.06 -0.38 -16.41
C PHE A 9 11.91 0.26 -15.32
N LEU A 10 11.48 0.05 -14.08
CA LEU A 10 12.10 0.53 -12.86
C LEU A 10 13.06 -0.51 -12.30
N THR A 11 14.16 -0.05 -11.71
CA THR A 11 15.01 -0.89 -10.87
C THR A 11 14.37 -1.09 -9.49
N LEU A 12 14.86 -2.07 -8.72
CA LEU A 12 14.39 -2.23 -7.34
C LEU A 12 14.73 -1.01 -6.46
N ALA A 13 15.76 -0.23 -6.82
CA ALA A 13 16.10 1.01 -6.13
C ALA A 13 15.07 2.10 -6.42
N ASP A 14 14.70 2.30 -7.69
CA ASP A 14 13.68 3.30 -8.06
C ASP A 14 12.34 2.98 -7.38
N VAL A 15 11.93 1.71 -7.36
CA VAL A 15 10.70 1.28 -6.68
C VAL A 15 10.77 1.53 -5.17
N ALA A 16 11.93 1.29 -4.56
CA ALA A 16 12.16 1.52 -3.14
C ALA A 16 12.01 3.00 -2.78
N GLU A 17 12.53 3.88 -3.62
CA GLU A 17 12.36 5.33 -3.49
C GLU A 17 10.90 5.75 -3.63
N ILE A 18 10.19 5.24 -4.65
CA ILE A 18 8.77 5.59 -4.89
C ILE A 18 7.88 5.15 -3.72
N LEU A 19 8.04 3.92 -3.24
CA LEU A 19 7.24 3.39 -2.14
C LEU A 19 7.74 3.84 -0.76
N ASN A 20 8.87 4.56 -0.70
CA ASN A 20 9.55 4.97 0.52
C ASN A 20 9.82 3.78 1.49
N ILE A 21 10.35 2.69 0.94
CA ILE A 21 10.75 1.48 1.69
C ILE A 21 12.18 1.07 1.33
N SER A 22 12.77 0.11 2.05
CA SER A 22 14.10 -0.38 1.69
C SER A 22 14.08 -1.26 0.43
N VAL A 23 15.17 -1.24 -0.34
CA VAL A 23 15.37 -2.15 -1.50
C VAL A 23 15.23 -3.62 -1.11
N ARG A 24 15.61 -3.98 0.13
CA ARG A 24 15.44 -5.34 0.68
C ARG A 24 13.96 -5.71 0.78
N GLN A 25 13.09 -4.78 1.18
CA GLN A 25 11.65 -5.00 1.22
C GLN A 25 11.09 -5.17 -0.19
N VAL A 26 11.48 -4.34 -1.15
CA VAL A 26 11.08 -4.50 -2.56
C VAL A 26 11.50 -5.86 -3.11
N TYR A 27 12.74 -6.28 -2.85
CA TYR A 27 13.21 -7.61 -3.27
C TYR A 27 12.38 -8.74 -2.65
N ALA A 28 11.95 -8.61 -1.39
CA ALA A 28 11.08 -9.60 -0.76
C ALA A 28 9.71 -9.67 -1.43
N LEU A 29 9.12 -8.51 -1.81
CA LEU A 29 7.86 -8.47 -2.57
C LEU A 29 7.99 -9.22 -3.90
N VAL A 30 9.07 -8.95 -4.64
CA VAL A 30 9.35 -9.65 -5.91
C VAL A 30 9.55 -11.15 -5.70
N ARG A 31 10.30 -11.54 -4.66
CA ARG A 31 10.57 -12.95 -4.35
C ARG A 31 9.32 -13.74 -3.98
N ARG A 32 8.34 -13.10 -3.35
CA ARG A 32 7.05 -13.71 -3.00
C ARG A 32 6.02 -13.61 -4.11
N ALA A 33 6.38 -13.00 -5.24
CA ALA A 33 5.48 -12.65 -6.34
C ALA A 33 4.33 -11.70 -5.94
N ASP A 34 4.50 -10.96 -4.83
CA ASP A 34 3.57 -9.88 -4.44
C ASP A 34 3.67 -8.70 -5.41
N LEU A 35 4.87 -8.43 -5.93
CA LEU A 35 5.14 -7.42 -6.94
C LEU A 35 5.75 -8.09 -8.18
N LEU A 36 5.09 -7.98 -9.33
CA LEU A 36 5.57 -8.60 -10.56
C LEU A 36 6.82 -7.89 -11.09
N ALA A 37 7.83 -8.69 -11.40
CA ALA A 37 9.08 -8.22 -11.96
C ALA A 37 9.63 -9.26 -12.95
N ILE A 38 10.36 -8.78 -13.95
CA ILE A 38 11.08 -9.61 -14.90
C ILE A 38 12.57 -9.62 -14.58
N LYS A 39 13.22 -10.76 -14.82
CA LYS A 39 14.67 -10.92 -14.67
C LYS A 39 15.34 -10.75 -16.02
N ILE A 40 16.13 -9.70 -16.18
CA ILE A 40 16.78 -9.34 -17.45
C ILE A 40 18.29 -9.59 -17.38
N GLY A 41 18.80 -10.28 -18.40
CA GLY A 41 20.23 -10.51 -18.62
C GLY A 41 20.87 -11.58 -17.72
N GLY A 42 22.08 -12.02 -18.10
CA GLY A 42 22.81 -13.11 -17.44
C GLY A 42 23.28 -12.84 -16.00
N ARG A 43 23.24 -11.58 -15.55
CA ARG A 43 23.55 -11.18 -14.16
C ARG A 43 22.32 -11.15 -13.25
N GLY A 44 21.14 -11.46 -13.78
CA GLY A 44 19.93 -11.62 -12.99
C GLY A 44 19.38 -10.34 -12.38
N GLN A 45 19.42 -9.24 -13.14
CA GLN A 45 18.85 -7.97 -12.69
C GLN A 45 17.32 -8.02 -12.75
N TRP A 46 16.66 -7.59 -11.69
CA TRP A 46 15.20 -7.46 -11.67
C TRP A 46 14.79 -6.09 -12.22
N ARG A 47 13.69 -6.09 -12.96
CA ARG A 47 13.01 -4.90 -13.45
C ARG A 47 11.52 -5.01 -13.21
N VAL A 48 10.94 -3.95 -12.67
CA VAL A 48 9.50 -3.83 -12.43
C VAL A 48 8.96 -2.90 -13.51
N GLU A 49 7.89 -3.30 -14.20
CA GLU A 49 7.22 -2.39 -15.12
C GLU A 49 6.44 -1.34 -14.32
N SER A 50 6.45 -0.08 -14.73
CA SER A 50 5.77 1.00 -13.99
C SER A 50 4.28 0.70 -13.81
N ALA A 51 3.60 0.17 -14.83
CA ALA A 51 2.19 -0.24 -14.75
C ALA A 51 1.95 -1.35 -13.72
N GLU A 52 2.92 -2.24 -13.51
CA GLU A 52 2.82 -3.32 -12.52
C GLU A 52 2.98 -2.80 -11.09
N LEU A 53 3.83 -1.79 -10.89
CA LEU A 53 3.92 -1.06 -9.64
C LEU A 53 2.61 -0.33 -9.31
N GLU A 54 2.04 0.37 -10.29
CA GLU A 54 0.75 1.06 -10.12
C GLU A 54 -0.37 0.08 -9.79
N ARG A 55 -0.43 -1.09 -10.46
CA ARG A 55 -1.42 -2.13 -10.11
C ARG A 55 -1.23 -2.63 -8.68
N TYR A 56 0.01 -2.89 -8.27
CA TYR A 56 0.30 -3.29 -6.90
C TYR A 56 -0.20 -2.26 -5.88
N ILE A 57 0.00 -0.97 -6.16
CA ILE A 57 -0.49 0.12 -5.29
C ILE A 57 -2.02 0.11 -5.22
N ALA A 58 -2.71 0.02 -6.37
CA ALA A 58 -4.16 -0.05 -6.44
C ALA A 58 -4.72 -1.25 -5.65
N ASP A 59 -4.18 -2.45 -5.87
CA ASP A 59 -4.59 -3.66 -5.15
C ASP A 59 -4.42 -3.51 -3.62
N ASN A 60 -3.37 -2.84 -3.16
CA ASN A 60 -3.16 -2.59 -1.73
C ASN A 60 -4.17 -1.59 -1.16
N TYR A 61 -4.57 -0.57 -1.92
CA TYR A 61 -5.64 0.33 -1.51
C TYR A 61 -6.97 -0.41 -1.39
N GLU A 62 -7.34 -1.23 -2.37
CA GLU A 62 -8.57 -2.03 -2.33
C GLU A 62 -8.61 -2.97 -1.13
N ARG A 63 -7.52 -3.72 -0.89
CA ARG A 63 -7.39 -4.60 0.28
C ARG A 63 -7.54 -3.84 1.59
N THR A 64 -6.94 -2.65 1.68
CA THR A 64 -7.01 -1.80 2.88
C THR A 64 -8.44 -1.29 3.10
N GLN A 65 -9.12 -0.85 2.03
CA GLN A 65 -10.51 -0.43 2.10
C GLN A 65 -11.44 -1.58 2.53
N GLU A 66 -11.27 -2.76 1.95
CA GLU A 66 -12.02 -3.95 2.35
C GLU A 66 -11.80 -4.32 3.81
N PHE A 67 -10.56 -4.23 4.29
CA PHE A 67 -10.21 -4.49 5.68
C PHE A 67 -10.90 -3.51 6.62
N ILE A 68 -10.81 -2.20 6.36
CA ILE A 68 -11.45 -1.17 7.17
C ILE A 68 -12.97 -1.34 7.19
N LYS A 69 -13.59 -1.68 6.05
CA LYS A 69 -15.03 -1.94 5.97
C LYS A 69 -15.46 -3.13 6.83
N LYS A 70 -14.66 -4.19 6.87
CA LYS A 70 -14.92 -5.39 7.70
C LYS A 70 -14.59 -5.17 9.18
N HIS A 71 -13.68 -4.25 9.47
CA HIS A 71 -13.23 -3.87 10.81
C HIS A 71 -13.47 -2.38 11.05
N PRO A 72 -14.74 -1.93 11.11
CA PRO A 72 -15.04 -0.54 11.38
C PRO A 72 -14.44 -0.16 12.72
N PHE A 73 -13.74 0.98 12.75
CA PHE A 73 -13.17 1.50 13.97
C PHE A 73 -14.32 1.98 14.87
N VAL A 74 -14.70 1.18 15.86
CA VAL A 74 -15.62 1.62 16.92
C VAL A 74 -14.78 2.50 17.84
N GLY A 75 -14.83 3.81 17.63
CA GLY A 75 -14.27 4.77 18.58
C GLY A 75 -15.04 4.71 19.89
N GLU A 76 -14.33 4.86 21.00
CA GLU A 76 -14.83 5.01 22.39
C GLU A 76 -15.79 6.20 22.60
N ASP A 77 -16.31 6.83 21.54
CA ASP A 77 -17.20 8.00 21.60
C ASP A 77 -18.70 7.64 21.74
N ALA A 78 -19.06 6.34 21.76
CA ALA A 78 -20.45 5.89 21.91
C ALA A 78 -20.96 5.84 23.37
N SER A 79 -20.16 6.25 24.36
CA SER A 79 -20.49 6.15 25.79
C SER A 79 -20.91 7.48 26.44
N ALA A 80 -21.14 8.55 25.69
CA ALA A 80 -21.47 9.87 26.26
C ALA A 80 -22.97 10.21 26.35
N ASP A 81 -23.88 9.39 25.82
CA ASP A 81 -25.32 9.74 25.70
C ASP A 81 -26.26 8.94 26.63
N GLU A 82 -25.79 8.38 27.76
CA GLU A 82 -26.64 7.62 28.71
C GLU A 82 -26.92 8.28 30.08
N ASP A 83 -26.54 9.55 30.31
CA ASP A 83 -26.72 10.22 31.62
C ASP A 83 -27.56 11.51 31.58
N ALA A 84 -28.66 11.52 30.82
CA ALA A 84 -29.62 12.65 30.81
C ALA A 84 -31.09 12.21 30.88
N ASP A 85 -31.45 11.41 31.89
CA ASP A 85 -32.82 11.37 32.40
C ASP A 85 -32.83 11.09 33.90
N VAL A 86 -32.56 12.13 34.71
CA VAL A 86 -32.88 12.11 36.14
C VAL A 86 -34.27 12.72 36.28
N PRO A 87 -35.32 11.93 36.56
CA PRO A 87 -36.66 12.48 36.73
C PRO A 87 -36.72 13.33 38.00
N ASP A 88 -37.21 14.56 37.81
CA ASP A 88 -37.57 15.53 38.84
C ASP A 88 -38.51 14.87 39.87
N ARG A 89 -38.01 14.65 41.08
CA ARG A 89 -38.87 14.39 42.25
C ARG A 89 -38.99 15.70 43.01
N GLY A 90 -40.18 16.28 42.92
CA GLY A 90 -40.59 17.48 43.66
C GLY A 90 -40.68 17.31 45.16
#